data_AF-A0A6N3B273-F1
#
_entry.id   AF-A0A6N3B273-F1
#
_cell.length_a   1.000
_cell.length_b   1.000
_cell.length_c   1.000
_cell.angle_alpha   90.00
_cell.angle_beta   90.00
_cell.angle_gamma   90.00
#
_symmetry.space_group_name_H-M   'P 1'
#
loop_
_entity.id
_entity.type
_entity.pdbx_description
1 polymer ?
#
loop_
_entity_poly.entity_id
_entity_poly.type
_entity_poly.pdbx_seq_one_letter_code
_entity_poly.pdbx_strand_id
1 'polypeptide(L)'
;MKKKLFVMMLALLVFSLPLSGCTPDKEDVQKENKAEKTMEEQVENNQNAIFKQYDNIKAFRSEYQKDLETMNALVDPDKAEFVLSDISYTAGAPSSDSKVDATYRRINKETYVLKYYESWDVYNEQVKNDLSALNESVKDQGIEYRIDRAELVPEDNSVRAYFEKVT
;
A
#
# COMPACT_ATOMS: atom_id res chain seq x y z
N MET A 1 -1.72 -45.18 59.96
CA MET A 1 -3.14 -45.18 60.40
C MET A 1 -3.29 -44.24 61.59
N LYS A 2 -4.45 -43.55 61.69
CA LYS A 2 -4.85 -42.58 62.75
C LYS A 2 -4.21 -41.19 62.54
N LYS A 3 -4.91 -40.06 62.52
CA LYS A 3 -6.21 -39.65 63.07
C LYS A 3 -6.81 -38.52 62.21
N LYS A 4 -8.14 -38.54 62.06
CA LYS A 4 -8.97 -37.34 61.77
C LYS A 4 -9.12 -36.54 63.06
N LEU A 5 -8.99 -35.22 63.01
CA LEU A 5 -9.55 -34.25 63.97
C LEU A 5 -9.70 -32.91 63.21
N PHE A 6 -10.90 -32.41 62.91
CA PHE A 6 -11.90 -31.68 63.74
C PHE A 6 -11.54 -30.22 64.01
N VAL A 7 -12.58 -29.37 64.11
CA VAL A 7 -12.64 -27.98 64.67
C VAL A 7 -12.49 -26.86 63.60
N MET A 8 -13.25 -25.75 63.52
CA MET A 8 -14.48 -25.19 64.14
C MET A 8 -14.83 -23.89 63.35
N MET A 9 -16.11 -23.47 63.47
CA MET A 9 -16.64 -22.09 63.57
C MET A 9 -16.34 -21.03 62.48
N LEU A 10 -17.34 -20.44 61.80
CA LEU A 10 -18.44 -19.55 62.25
C LEU A 10 -18.02 -18.06 62.39
N ALA A 11 -18.45 -17.22 61.42
CA ALA A 11 -19.00 -15.85 61.57
C ALA A 11 -19.15 -15.23 60.16
N LEU A 12 -20.34 -15.16 59.54
CA LEU A 12 -21.44 -14.17 59.69
C LEU A 12 -21.06 -12.70 59.41
N LEU A 13 -21.73 -12.16 58.36
CA LEU A 13 -22.07 -10.77 58.02
C LEU A 13 -20.90 -9.88 57.55
N VAL A 14 -20.99 -9.13 56.45
CA VAL A 14 -22.02 -8.11 56.15
C VAL A 14 -22.19 -7.89 54.64
N PHE A 15 -23.47 -7.80 54.23
CA PHE A 15 -24.09 -7.12 53.08
C PHE A 15 -23.21 -6.40 52.03
N SER A 16 -23.38 -6.79 50.77
CA SER A 16 -23.60 -5.85 49.66
C SER A 16 -24.36 -6.52 48.50
N LEU A 17 -25.60 -6.10 48.27
CA LEU A 17 -26.29 -6.29 46.98
C LEU A 17 -25.71 -5.28 45.99
N PRO A 18 -25.66 -5.62 44.69
CA PRO A 18 -26.76 -5.25 43.78
C PRO A 18 -27.21 -6.47 42.95
N LEU A 19 -28.50 -6.81 42.92
CA LEU A 19 -29.53 -6.26 42.02
C LEU A 19 -29.08 -6.12 40.55
N SER A 20 -29.80 -6.85 39.70
CA SER A 20 -29.92 -6.68 38.25
C SER A 20 -28.78 -7.22 37.39
N GLY A 21 -28.79 -8.54 37.22
CA GLY A 21 -28.26 -9.18 36.00
C GLY A 21 -29.17 -8.85 34.80
N CYS A 22 -29.08 -7.62 34.31
CA CYS A 22 -29.46 -7.28 32.94
C CYS A 22 -28.28 -7.69 32.07
N THR A 23 -28.41 -8.82 31.38
CA THR A 23 -27.58 -9.11 30.22
C THR A 23 -27.69 -7.93 29.24
N PRO A 24 -26.59 -7.27 28.85
CA PRO A 24 -26.63 -6.43 27.67
C PRO A 24 -26.84 -7.36 26.50
N ASP A 25 -27.97 -7.17 25.81
CA ASP A 25 -28.13 -7.61 24.43
C ASP A 25 -26.84 -7.25 23.70
N LYS A 26 -26.19 -8.27 23.15
CA LYS A 26 -25.10 -8.06 22.21
C LYS A 26 -25.76 -7.39 21.02
N GLU A 27 -25.59 -6.07 20.95
CA GLU A 27 -25.76 -5.36 19.70
C GLU A 27 -24.96 -6.15 18.66
N ASP A 28 -25.69 -6.79 17.75
CA ASP A 28 -25.16 -7.18 16.46
C ASP A 28 -24.63 -5.89 15.84
N VAL A 29 -23.34 -5.63 16.06
CA VAL A 29 -22.57 -4.69 15.27
C VAL A 29 -22.59 -5.31 13.87
N GLN A 30 -23.62 -4.97 13.12
CA GLN A 30 -23.61 -5.00 11.67
C GLN A 30 -22.29 -4.35 11.30
N LYS A 31 -21.33 -5.17 10.86
CA LYS A 31 -20.19 -4.68 10.10
C LYS A 31 -20.84 -4.00 8.90
N GLU A 32 -20.97 -2.68 8.97
CA GLU A 32 -21.26 -1.86 7.80
C GLU A 32 -20.28 -2.31 6.73
N ASN A 33 -20.82 -2.98 5.73
CA ASN A 33 -20.09 -3.39 4.56
C ASN A 33 -19.84 -2.08 3.80
N LYS A 34 -18.81 -1.31 4.19
CA LYS A 34 -18.32 -0.20 3.39
C LYS A 34 -18.03 -0.79 2.03
N ALA A 35 -18.90 -0.52 1.07
CA ALA A 35 -18.70 -0.95 -0.30
C ALA A 35 -17.28 -0.56 -0.69
N GLU A 36 -16.51 -1.54 -1.15
CA GLU A 36 -15.17 -1.31 -1.66
C GLU A 36 -15.29 -0.28 -2.78
N LYS A 37 -14.66 0.88 -2.59
CA LYS A 37 -14.72 1.95 -3.59
C LYS A 37 -14.07 1.44 -4.88
N THR A 38 -14.67 1.76 -6.00
CA THR A 38 -14.09 1.44 -7.31
C THR A 38 -12.73 2.15 -7.48
N MET A 39 -11.91 1.66 -8.40
CA MET A 39 -10.59 2.25 -8.69
C MET A 39 -10.74 3.70 -9.15
N GLU A 40 -11.74 3.95 -9.99
CA GLU A 40 -12.08 5.26 -10.54
C GLU A 40 -12.48 6.22 -9.42
N GLU A 41 -13.36 5.81 -8.51
CA GLU A 41 -13.71 6.61 -7.32
C GLU A 41 -12.49 6.90 -6.43
N GLN A 42 -11.55 5.97 -6.32
CA GLN A 42 -10.32 6.19 -5.54
C GLN A 42 -9.40 7.23 -6.22
N VAL A 43 -9.25 7.18 -7.55
CA VAL A 43 -8.50 8.18 -8.32
C VAL A 43 -9.13 9.56 -8.22
N GLU A 44 -10.44 9.65 -8.42
CA GLU A 44 -11.20 10.91 -8.35
C GLU A 44 -11.16 11.54 -6.95
N ASN A 45 -11.14 10.69 -5.91
CA ASN A 45 -10.93 11.13 -4.53
C ASN A 45 -9.46 11.47 -4.21
N ASN A 46 -8.60 11.60 -5.22
CA ASN A 46 -7.20 12.00 -5.12
C ASN A 46 -6.37 11.08 -4.20
N GLN A 47 -6.67 9.78 -4.18
CA GLN A 47 -5.89 8.83 -3.40
C GLN A 47 -4.49 8.62 -4.01
N ASN A 48 -3.48 8.63 -3.14
CA ASN A 48 -2.09 8.46 -3.54
C ASN A 48 -1.69 7.00 -3.77
N ALA A 49 -2.41 6.07 -3.14
CA ALA A 49 -2.18 4.64 -3.26
C ALA A 49 -3.52 3.94 -3.45
N ILE A 50 -3.59 3.05 -4.44
CA ILE A 50 -4.75 2.24 -4.76
C ILE A 50 -4.33 0.78 -4.70
N PHE A 51 -5.12 -0.03 -4.00
CA PHE A 51 -4.87 -1.46 -3.82
C PHE A 51 -5.90 -2.24 -4.61
N LYS A 52 -5.44 -3.27 -5.35
CA LYS A 52 -6.32 -4.20 -6.05
C LYS A 52 -5.79 -5.63 -5.88
N GLN A 53 -6.66 -6.53 -5.44
CA GLN A 53 -6.38 -7.95 -5.40
C GLN A 53 -6.87 -8.60 -6.71
N TYR A 54 -6.03 -9.48 -7.27
CA TYR A 54 -6.38 -10.33 -8.40
C TYR A 54 -6.49 -11.77 -7.92
N ASP A 55 -7.39 -12.53 -8.54
CA ASP A 55 -7.62 -13.92 -8.19
C ASP A 55 -6.37 -14.79 -8.39
N ASN A 56 -5.54 -14.45 -9.37
CA ASN A 56 -4.31 -15.19 -9.69
C ASN A 56 -3.34 -14.37 -10.57
N ILE A 57 -2.13 -14.91 -10.75
CA ILE A 57 -1.06 -14.29 -11.56
C ILE A 57 -1.50 -14.03 -13.00
N LYS A 58 -2.27 -14.94 -13.60
CA LYS A 58 -2.74 -14.80 -14.98
C LYS A 58 -3.71 -13.61 -15.11
N ALA A 59 -4.68 -13.50 -14.19
CA ALA A 59 -5.63 -12.40 -14.15
C ALA A 59 -4.93 -11.06 -13.98
N PHE A 60 -3.98 -10.98 -13.04
CA PHE A 60 -3.14 -9.80 -12.85
C PHE A 60 -2.40 -9.41 -14.14
N ARG A 61 -1.65 -10.33 -14.75
CA ARG A 61 -0.89 -10.08 -15.98
C ARG A 61 -1.75 -9.64 -17.17
N SER A 62 -3.01 -10.10 -17.23
CA SER A 62 -3.93 -9.69 -18.30
C SER A 62 -4.58 -8.33 -18.08
N GLU A 63 -4.61 -7.81 -16.85
CA GLU A 63 -5.43 -6.63 -16.51
C GLU A 63 -4.63 -5.41 -16.03
N TYR A 64 -3.48 -5.59 -15.37
CA TYR A 64 -2.81 -4.49 -14.67
C TYR A 64 -2.44 -3.30 -15.57
N GLN A 65 -2.10 -3.56 -16.84
CA GLN A 65 -1.80 -2.51 -17.81
C GLN A 65 -3.06 -1.70 -18.15
N LYS A 66 -4.20 -2.37 -18.33
CA LYS A 66 -5.49 -1.71 -18.57
C LYS A 66 -5.94 -0.92 -17.34
N ASP A 67 -5.68 -1.42 -16.14
CA ASP A 67 -5.95 -0.69 -14.90
C ASP A 67 -5.11 0.60 -14.85
N LEU A 68 -3.81 0.52 -15.16
CA LEU A 68 -2.94 1.69 -15.28
C LEU A 68 -3.43 2.69 -16.34
N GLU A 69 -3.82 2.23 -17.52
CA GLU A 69 -4.39 3.07 -18.56
C GLU A 69 -5.66 3.78 -18.08
N THR A 70 -6.53 3.06 -17.38
CA THR A 70 -7.79 3.60 -16.82
C THR A 70 -7.49 4.68 -15.78
N MET A 71 -6.61 4.41 -14.81
CA MET A 71 -6.24 5.40 -13.79
C MET A 71 -5.55 6.63 -14.40
N ASN A 72 -4.66 6.41 -15.37
CA ASN A 72 -3.94 7.51 -16.03
C ASN A 72 -4.84 8.35 -16.93
N ALA A 73 -5.90 7.79 -17.50
CA ALA A 73 -6.90 8.56 -18.25
C ALA A 73 -7.75 9.50 -17.37
N LEU A 74 -7.77 9.28 -16.05
CA LEU A 74 -8.55 10.06 -15.09
C LEU A 74 -7.74 11.19 -14.43
N VAL A 75 -6.43 11.28 -14.68
CA VAL A 75 -5.58 12.34 -14.16
C VAL A 75 -5.08 13.24 -15.28
N ASP A 76 -4.75 14.49 -14.93
CA ASP A 76 -4.04 15.39 -15.83
C ASP A 76 -2.62 14.82 -16.08
N PRO A 77 -2.30 14.41 -17.33
CA PRO A 77 -1.04 13.73 -17.63
C PRO A 77 0.19 14.62 -17.43
N ASP A 78 0.02 15.94 -17.37
CA ASP A 78 1.09 16.90 -17.10
C ASP A 78 1.36 17.05 -15.59
N LYS A 79 0.41 16.64 -14.74
CA LYS A 79 0.49 16.80 -13.27
C LYS A 79 0.71 15.51 -12.52
N ALA A 80 0.19 14.40 -13.03
CA ALA A 80 0.32 13.13 -12.34
C ALA A 80 0.33 11.94 -13.30
N GLU A 81 0.83 10.83 -12.80
CA GLU A 81 0.65 9.51 -13.39
C GLU A 81 0.51 8.46 -12.28
N PHE A 82 -0.21 7.38 -12.55
CA PHE A 82 -0.20 6.18 -11.73
C PHE A 82 0.80 5.18 -12.29
N VAL A 83 1.55 4.56 -11.39
CA VAL A 83 2.49 3.49 -11.70
C VAL A 83 2.21 2.26 -10.84
N LEU A 84 2.51 1.06 -11.36
CA LEU A 84 2.54 -0.15 -10.56
C LEU A 84 3.78 -0.10 -9.67
N SER A 85 3.58 -0.03 -8.36
CA SER A 85 4.64 0.18 -7.36
C SER A 85 5.09 -1.11 -6.70
N ASP A 86 4.16 -2.03 -6.41
CA ASP A 86 4.48 -3.26 -5.70
C ASP A 86 3.48 -4.36 -6.06
N ILE A 87 3.94 -5.61 -5.98
CA ILE A 87 3.10 -6.80 -6.02
C ILE A 87 3.51 -7.75 -4.90
N SER A 88 2.53 -8.31 -4.23
CA SER A 88 2.75 -9.38 -3.26
C SER A 88 1.79 -10.53 -3.51
N TYR A 89 2.15 -11.71 -3.03
CA TYR A 89 1.37 -12.93 -3.22
C TYR A 89 0.79 -13.36 -1.88
N THR A 90 -0.50 -13.66 -1.85
CA THR A 90 -1.13 -14.11 -0.61
C THR A 90 -0.62 -15.52 -0.26
N ALA A 91 0.15 -15.61 0.83
CA ALA A 91 0.62 -16.82 1.52
C ALA A 91 1.41 -17.87 0.68
N GLY A 92 2.67 -18.09 1.07
CA GLY A 92 3.52 -19.17 0.54
C GLY A 92 4.37 -18.75 -0.66
N ALA A 93 5.07 -19.73 -1.26
CA ALA A 93 5.82 -19.49 -2.49
C ALA A 93 4.83 -19.18 -3.64
N PRO A 94 5.13 -18.22 -4.53
CA PRO A 94 4.25 -17.88 -5.64
C PRO A 94 3.94 -19.10 -6.51
N SER A 95 2.66 -19.35 -6.74
CA SER A 95 2.14 -20.38 -7.63
C SER A 95 1.18 -19.75 -8.64
N SER A 96 0.83 -20.45 -9.72
CA SER A 96 -0.10 -19.92 -10.73
C SER A 96 -1.42 -19.44 -10.15
N ASP A 97 -1.87 -20.08 -9.07
CA ASP A 97 -3.18 -19.84 -8.43
C ASP A 97 -3.05 -18.90 -7.23
N SER A 98 -1.85 -18.38 -6.96
CA SER A 98 -1.63 -17.40 -5.91
C SER A 98 -2.32 -16.10 -6.26
N LYS A 99 -3.17 -15.63 -5.35
CA LYS A 99 -3.72 -14.28 -5.40
C LYS A 99 -2.60 -13.25 -5.41
N VAL A 100 -2.80 -12.18 -6.16
CA VAL A 100 -1.83 -11.08 -6.30
C VAL A 100 -2.43 -9.83 -5.71
N ASP A 101 -1.78 -9.27 -4.70
CA ASP A 101 -2.11 -7.97 -4.14
C ASP A 101 -1.21 -6.93 -4.81
N ALA A 102 -1.78 -6.11 -5.70
CA ALA A 102 -1.06 -5.05 -6.41
C ALA A 102 -1.29 -3.69 -5.75
N THR A 103 -0.21 -2.90 -5.68
CA THR A 103 -0.25 -1.51 -5.23
C THR A 103 0.09 -0.57 -6.37
N TYR A 104 -0.84 0.31 -6.69
CA TYR A 104 -0.65 1.40 -7.64
C TYR A 104 -0.40 2.70 -6.88
N ARG A 105 0.58 3.49 -7.31
CA ARG A 105 0.90 4.77 -6.68
C ARG A 105 0.76 5.91 -7.66
N ARG A 106 0.13 6.97 -7.20
CA ARG A 106 0.12 8.26 -7.87
C ARG A 106 1.46 8.96 -7.68
N ILE A 107 2.05 9.38 -8.77
CA ILE A 107 3.27 10.17 -8.85
C ILE A 107 2.89 11.60 -9.19
N ASN A 108 3.34 12.56 -8.39
CA ASN A 108 3.19 13.99 -8.69
C ASN A 108 4.33 14.43 -9.62
N LYS A 109 4.01 14.77 -10.86
CA LYS A 109 4.99 15.21 -11.88
C LYS A 109 5.50 16.63 -11.66
N GLU A 110 4.82 17.42 -10.83
CA GLU A 110 5.36 18.71 -10.38
C GLU A 110 6.51 18.54 -9.37
N THR A 111 6.57 17.38 -8.71
CA THR A 111 7.59 17.05 -7.69
C THR A 111 8.62 16.05 -8.21
N TYR A 112 8.23 15.15 -9.11
CA TYR A 112 9.07 14.03 -9.54
C TYR A 112 9.20 13.95 -11.05
N VAL A 113 10.42 13.71 -11.50
CA VAL A 113 10.70 13.20 -12.85
C VAL A 113 11.09 11.73 -12.73
N LEU A 114 10.44 10.87 -13.51
CA LEU A 114 10.75 9.44 -13.56
C LEU A 114 11.69 9.14 -14.73
N LYS A 115 12.63 8.21 -14.51
CA LYS A 115 13.42 7.60 -15.59
C LYS A 115 13.51 6.10 -15.39
N TYR A 116 13.37 5.37 -16.49
CA TYR A 116 13.45 3.91 -16.53
C TYR A 116 14.81 3.49 -17.10
N TYR A 117 15.44 2.52 -16.46
CA TYR A 117 16.71 1.90 -16.85
C TYR A 117 16.49 0.42 -17.06
N GLU A 118 17.19 -0.17 -18.03
CA GLU A 118 17.01 -1.59 -18.38
C GLU A 118 17.39 -2.55 -17.25
N SER A 119 18.28 -2.12 -16.34
CA SER A 119 18.72 -2.91 -15.19
C SER A 119 19.34 -2.04 -14.10
N TRP A 120 19.65 -2.64 -12.95
CA TRP A 120 20.42 -1.98 -11.89
C TRP A 120 21.84 -1.59 -12.32
N ASP A 121 22.48 -2.39 -13.18
CA ASP A 121 23.83 -2.09 -13.66
C ASP A 121 23.82 -0.81 -14.51
N VAL A 122 22.85 -0.70 -15.42
CA VAL A 122 22.64 0.49 -16.26
C VAL A 122 22.30 1.71 -15.39
N TYR A 123 21.40 1.55 -14.41
CA TYR A 123 21.09 2.59 -13.44
C TYR A 123 22.35 3.09 -12.72
N ASN A 124 23.17 2.18 -12.17
CA ASN A 124 24.36 2.53 -11.40
C ASN A 124 25.42 3.26 -12.25
N GLU A 125 25.51 2.92 -13.54
CA GLU A 125 26.43 3.57 -14.48
C GLU A 125 25.94 4.97 -14.90
N GLN A 126 24.63 5.13 -15.13
CA GLN A 126 24.11 6.31 -15.84
C GLN A 126 23.44 7.36 -14.94
N VAL A 127 22.88 6.98 -13.78
CA VAL A 127 21.99 7.85 -12.99
C VAL A 127 22.60 9.20 -12.62
N LYS A 128 23.91 9.25 -12.32
CA LYS A 128 24.58 10.51 -11.96
C LYS A 128 24.76 11.44 -13.16
N ASN A 129 25.08 10.88 -14.32
CA ASN A 129 25.21 11.63 -15.56
C ASN A 129 23.84 12.16 -16.00
N ASP A 130 22.81 11.33 -15.86
CA ASP A 130 21.43 11.70 -16.15
C ASP A 130 20.89 12.78 -15.21
N LEU A 131 21.18 12.70 -13.91
CA LEU A 131 20.86 13.76 -12.97
C LEU A 131 21.54 15.07 -13.35
N SER A 132 22.83 15.01 -13.70
CA SER A 132 23.59 16.17 -14.14
C SER A 132 22.98 16.80 -15.41
N ALA A 133 22.60 15.98 -16.39
CA ALA A 133 21.96 16.44 -17.62
C ALA A 133 20.57 17.04 -17.37
N LEU A 134 19.77 16.40 -16.50
CA LEU A 134 18.47 16.91 -16.07
C LEU A 134 18.61 18.30 -15.43
N ASN A 135 19.50 18.44 -14.45
CA ASN A 135 19.73 19.71 -13.77
C ASN A 135 20.26 20.81 -14.70
N GLU A 136 21.16 20.49 -15.63
CA GLU A 136 21.62 21.48 -16.61
C GLU A 136 20.48 21.94 -17.53
N SER A 137 19.55 21.05 -17.90
CA SER A 137 18.42 21.39 -18.79
C SER A 137 17.38 22.34 -18.16
N VAL A 138 17.29 22.37 -16.82
CA VAL A 138 16.31 23.20 -16.08
C VAL A 138 16.95 24.35 -15.31
N LYS A 139 18.26 24.54 -15.45
CA LYS A 139 19.07 25.51 -14.70
C LYS A 139 18.55 26.94 -14.80
N ASP A 140 18.15 27.38 -16.00
CA ASP A 140 17.62 28.73 -16.23
C ASP A 140 16.25 28.96 -15.57
N GLN A 141 15.57 27.89 -15.15
CA GLN A 141 14.31 27.93 -14.42
C GLN A 141 14.53 28.03 -12.90
N GLY A 142 15.78 27.96 -12.43
CA GLY A 142 16.11 27.93 -11.00
C GLY A 142 15.68 26.64 -10.29
N ILE A 143 15.42 25.57 -11.06
CA ILE A 143 15.01 24.28 -10.54
C ILE A 143 16.24 23.39 -10.32
N GLU A 144 16.23 22.63 -9.24
CA GLU A 144 17.21 21.58 -8.98
C GLU A 144 16.51 20.27 -8.62
N TYR A 145 17.05 19.16 -9.10
CA TYR A 145 16.63 17.80 -8.78
C TYR A 145 17.71 17.05 -8.01
N ARG A 146 17.30 16.06 -7.23
CA ARG A 146 18.16 15.04 -6.61
C ARG A 146 17.63 13.64 -6.89
N ILE A 147 18.50 12.64 -6.77
CA ILE A 147 18.06 11.24 -6.70
C ILE A 147 17.36 11.04 -5.34
N ASP A 148 16.08 10.68 -5.37
CA ASP A 148 15.33 10.32 -4.16
C ASP A 148 15.43 8.82 -3.90
N ARG A 149 14.96 8.01 -4.86
CA ARG A 149 14.96 6.56 -4.76
C ARG A 149 14.96 5.89 -6.14
N ALA A 150 15.23 4.59 -6.14
CA ALA A 150 15.04 3.73 -7.29
C ALA A 150 14.46 2.39 -6.85
N GLU A 151 13.67 1.75 -7.70
CA GLU A 151 13.03 0.47 -7.41
C GLU A 151 12.92 -0.39 -8.68
N LEU A 152 12.86 -1.71 -8.51
CA LEU A 152 12.51 -2.61 -9.61
C LEU A 152 11.05 -2.40 -9.99
N VAL A 153 10.79 -2.34 -11.28
CA VAL A 153 9.41 -2.28 -11.79
C VAL A 153 8.81 -3.69 -11.69
N PRO A 154 7.66 -3.88 -11.02
CA PRO A 154 7.04 -5.20 -11.00
C PRO A 154 6.74 -5.70 -12.43
N GLU A 155 6.94 -7.00 -12.67
CA GLU A 155 6.79 -7.65 -13.98
C GLU A 155 7.76 -7.21 -15.10
N ASP A 156 8.68 -6.30 -14.80
CA ASP A 156 9.74 -5.89 -15.71
C ASP A 156 11.10 -6.06 -15.01
N ASN A 157 12.16 -6.34 -15.76
CA ASN A 157 13.52 -6.35 -15.21
C ASN A 157 14.14 -4.94 -15.14
N SER A 158 13.35 -3.91 -15.46
CA SER A 158 13.76 -2.51 -15.43
C SER A 158 13.78 -1.92 -14.02
N VAL A 159 14.52 -0.83 -13.88
CA VAL A 159 14.62 -0.01 -12.68
C VAL A 159 13.97 1.34 -12.96
N ARG A 160 13.01 1.75 -12.13
CA ARG A 160 12.44 3.10 -12.13
C ARG A 160 13.15 3.94 -11.09
N ALA A 161 13.80 5.02 -11.53
CA ALA A 161 14.37 6.04 -10.66
C ALA A 161 13.45 7.25 -10.53
N TYR A 162 13.48 7.85 -9.35
CA TYR A 162 12.72 9.02 -8.96
C TYR A 162 13.69 10.18 -8.73
N PHE A 163 13.60 11.19 -9.58
CA PHE A 163 14.30 12.46 -9.39
C PHE A 163 13.34 13.46 -8.75
N GLU A 164 13.60 13.82 -7.50
CA GLU A 164 12.77 14.75 -6.74
C GLU A 164 13.25 16.18 -6.95
N LYS A 165 12.33 17.08 -7.27
CA LYS A 165 12.54 18.51 -7.32
C LYS A 165 12.76 19.05 -5.90
N VAL A 166 13.89 19.71 -5.67
CA VAL A 166 14.25 20.28 -4.36
C VAL A 166 14.07 21.80 -4.28
N THR A 167 14.06 22.49 -5.42
CA THR A 167 13.92 23.95 -5.51
C THR A 167 13.02 24.33 -6.68
#